data_AF-S8D4H9-F1
#
_entry.id   AF-S8D4H9-F1
#
_cell.length_a   1.000
_cell.length_b   1.000
_cell.length_c   1.000
_cell.angle_alpha   90.00
_cell.angle_beta   90.00
_cell.angle_gamma   90.00
#
_symmetry.space_group_name_H-M   'P 1'
#
loop_
_entity.id
_entity.type
_entity.pdbx_description
1 polymer ?
#
loop_
_entity_poly.entity_id
_entity_poly.type
_entity_poly.pdbx_seq_one_letter_code
_entity_poly.pdbx_strand_id
1 'polypeptide(L)'
;DGAMPFSNVWQQVNERGFPINAVWLSAFIAFCMALTSLGIPVAYEAMLSIAAIGLYVAYGLPIFFRVTLGRRSFVPGPFNMGRCGVVVGWIAVLWVVTISVLFSLPVSYPVTSETLNYTPVAMGGLLILTVSYWVLSARHWFNGPVTNI
;
A
#
# COMPACT_ATOMS: atom_id res chain seq x y z
N ASP A 1 -7.68 15.89 -1.59
CA ASP A 1 -8.09 15.29 -2.87
C ASP A 1 -9.35 14.42 -2.81
N GLY A 2 -9.99 14.23 -1.63
CA GLY A 2 -11.25 13.48 -1.56
C GLY A 2 -11.14 11.99 -1.90
N ALA A 3 -9.91 11.46 -1.97
CA ALA A 3 -9.60 10.13 -2.50
C ALA A 3 -10.15 8.96 -1.64
N MET A 4 -10.51 9.22 -0.39
CA MET A 4 -11.05 8.21 0.53
C MET A 4 -12.56 8.39 0.74
N PRO A 5 -13.33 7.31 0.88
CA PRO A 5 -14.74 7.39 1.23
C PRO A 5 -14.92 8.13 2.57
N PHE A 6 -15.91 9.03 2.63
CA PHE A 6 -16.13 9.94 3.76
C PHE A 6 -14.96 10.89 4.07
N SER A 7 -14.16 11.27 3.06
CA SER A 7 -13.04 12.21 3.20
C SER A 7 -13.41 13.49 3.95
N ASN A 8 -14.64 13.99 3.82
CA ASN A 8 -15.12 15.20 4.51
C ASN A 8 -15.11 15.09 6.05
N VAL A 9 -15.11 13.87 6.60
CA VAL A 9 -15.01 13.62 8.06
C VAL A 9 -13.55 13.45 8.48
N TRP A 10 -12.78 12.70 7.68
CA TRP A 10 -11.40 12.35 7.99
C TRP A 10 -10.42 13.50 7.76
N GLN A 11 -10.71 14.37 6.79
CA GLN A 11 -9.88 15.52 6.43
C GLN A 11 -10.12 16.75 7.31
N GLN A 12 -11.03 16.68 8.30
CA GLN A 12 -11.23 17.79 9.23
C GLN A 12 -9.98 17.99 10.09
N VAL A 13 -9.44 19.21 10.02
CA VAL A 13 -8.23 19.62 10.72
C VAL A 13 -8.62 20.50 11.90
N ASN A 14 -8.03 20.25 13.07
CA ASN A 14 -8.24 21.08 14.25
C ASN A 14 -7.49 22.43 14.12
N GLU A 15 -7.75 23.40 15.01
CA GLU A 15 -7.14 24.74 15.02
C GLU A 15 -5.60 24.74 15.00
N ARG A 16 -4.97 23.64 15.42
CA ARG A 16 -3.50 23.45 15.44
C ARG A 16 -2.94 22.80 14.16
N GLY A 17 -3.76 22.55 13.14
CA GLY A 17 -3.30 21.95 11.89
C GLY A 17 -3.24 20.42 11.87
N PHE A 18 -3.77 19.73 12.88
CA PHE A 18 -3.72 18.26 12.98
C PHE A 18 -5.07 17.59 12.63
N PRO A 19 -5.10 16.55 11.77
CA PRO A 19 -6.31 15.79 11.44
C PRO A 19 -6.59 14.70 12.49
N ILE A 20 -7.17 15.09 13.63
CA ILE A 20 -7.39 14.20 14.79
C ILE A 20 -8.28 12.98 14.43
N ASN A 21 -9.30 13.16 13.61
CA ASN A 21 -10.22 12.09 13.21
C ASN A 21 -9.50 10.98 12.43
N ALA A 22 -8.56 11.35 11.55
CA ALA A 22 -7.76 10.38 10.79
C ALA A 22 -6.79 9.60 11.70
N VAL A 23 -6.23 10.26 12.73
CA VAL A 23 -5.34 9.62 13.71
C VAL A 23 -6.10 8.59 14.55
N TRP A 24 -7.30 8.92 15.03
CA TRP A 24 -8.12 7.96 15.77
C TRP A 24 -8.60 6.80 14.90
N LEU A 25 -8.93 7.06 13.63
CA LEU A 25 -9.27 6.00 12.69
C LEU A 25 -8.10 5.02 12.51
N SER A 26 -6.88 5.53 12.28
CA SER A 26 -5.70 4.66 12.11
C SER A 26 -5.37 3.89 13.39
N ALA A 27 -5.47 4.53 14.56
CA ALA A 27 -5.29 3.88 15.85
C ALA A 27 -6.32 2.76 16.09
N PHE A 28 -7.59 3.00 15.75
CA PHE A 28 -8.66 2.02 15.88
C PHE A 28 -8.45 0.82 14.96
N ILE A 29 -8.11 1.05 13.69
CA ILE A 29 -7.80 -0.02 12.73
C ILE A 29 -6.60 -0.83 13.23
N ALA A 30 -5.54 -0.18 13.68
CA ALA A 30 -4.36 -0.86 14.24
C ALA A 30 -4.71 -1.70 15.48
N PHE A 31 -5.60 -1.20 16.35
CA PHE A 31 -6.10 -1.95 17.50
C PHE A 31 -6.90 -3.19 17.09
N CYS A 32 -7.84 -3.05 16.15
CA CYS A 32 -8.57 -4.21 15.60
C CYS A 32 -7.62 -5.23 14.96
N MET A 33 -6.58 -4.73 14.28
CA MET A 33 -5.56 -5.58 13.67
C MET A 33 -4.69 -6.28 14.71
N ALA A 34 -4.38 -5.65 15.84
CA ALA A 34 -3.63 -6.27 16.93
C ALA A 34 -4.46 -7.33 17.67
N LEU A 35 -5.79 -7.18 17.71
CA LEU A 35 -6.68 -8.10 18.44
C LEU A 35 -6.65 -9.53 17.87
N THR A 36 -6.36 -9.70 16.58
CA THR A 36 -6.22 -11.03 15.96
C THR A 36 -5.07 -11.85 16.54
N SER A 37 -4.08 -11.20 17.16
CA SER A 37 -2.98 -11.88 17.86
C SER A 37 -3.44 -12.73 19.06
N LEU A 38 -4.62 -12.46 19.62
CA LEU A 38 -5.12 -13.17 20.81
C LEU A 38 -5.72 -14.56 20.50
N GLY A 39 -6.09 -14.82 19.24
CA GLY A 39 -6.86 -16.02 18.89
C GLY A 39 -6.13 -17.02 18.00
N ILE A 40 -5.44 -16.53 16.95
CA ILE A 40 -4.92 -17.39 15.88
C ILE A 40 -3.51 -16.91 15.50
N PRO A 41 -2.44 -17.60 15.91
CA PRO A 41 -1.06 -17.20 15.59
C PRO A 41 -0.82 -17.03 14.10
N VAL A 42 -1.42 -17.88 13.27
CA VAL A 42 -1.29 -17.82 11.81
C VAL A 42 -1.98 -16.59 11.21
N ALA A 43 -3.07 -16.12 11.81
CA ALA A 43 -3.72 -14.87 11.38
C ALA A 43 -2.82 -13.67 11.68
N TYR A 44 -2.14 -13.65 12.82
CA TYR A 44 -1.19 -12.59 13.18
C TYR A 44 0.01 -12.52 12.21
N GLU A 45 0.64 -13.66 11.92
CA GLU A 45 1.75 -13.75 10.96
C GLU A 45 1.33 -13.32 9.54
N ALA A 46 0.13 -13.72 9.11
CA ALA A 46 -0.42 -13.29 7.84
C ALA A 46 -0.63 -11.76 7.80
N MET A 47 -1.02 -11.14 8.91
CA MET A 47 -1.23 -9.70 9.00
C MET A 47 0.07 -8.90 8.98
N LEU A 48 1.11 -9.37 9.67
CA LEU A 48 2.46 -8.79 9.57
C LEU A 48 2.98 -8.83 8.13
N SER A 49 2.78 -9.96 7.45
CA SER A 49 3.13 -10.13 6.05
C SER A 49 2.35 -9.16 5.14
N ILE A 50 1.04 -9.00 5.34
CA ILE A 50 0.22 -8.01 4.60
C ILE A 50 0.73 -6.59 4.84
N ALA A 51 1.07 -6.23 6.09
CA ALA A 51 1.57 -4.90 6.41
C ALA A 51 2.91 -4.61 5.71
N ALA A 52 3.82 -5.58 5.72
CA ALA A 52 5.10 -5.47 5.01
C ALA A 52 4.91 -5.33 3.50
N ILE A 53 4.14 -6.23 2.87
CA ILE A 53 3.87 -6.17 1.42
C ILE A 53 3.17 -4.86 1.06
N GLY A 54 2.17 -4.43 1.85
CA GLY A 54 1.44 -3.18 1.63
C GLY A 54 2.36 -1.96 1.62
N LEU A 55 3.30 -1.89 2.56
CA LEU A 55 4.31 -0.84 2.60
C LEU A 55 5.22 -0.88 1.37
N TYR A 56 5.73 -2.07 1.01
CA TYR A 56 6.60 -2.22 -0.17
C TYR A 56 5.89 -1.88 -1.47
N VAL A 57 4.62 -2.25 -1.63
CA VAL A 57 3.81 -1.91 -2.80
C VAL A 57 3.54 -0.41 -2.85
N ALA A 58 3.24 0.23 -1.70
CA ALA A 58 3.03 1.67 -1.63
C ALA A 58 4.27 2.47 -2.06
N TYR A 59 5.47 2.00 -1.73
CA TYR A 59 6.73 2.60 -2.20
C TYR A 59 7.12 2.16 -3.62
N GLY A 60 6.79 0.93 -4.01
CA GLY A 60 7.10 0.37 -5.31
C GLY A 60 6.31 1.01 -6.44
N LEU A 61 5.03 1.35 -6.21
CA LEU A 61 4.13 1.94 -7.21
C LEU A 61 4.66 3.27 -7.79
N PRO A 62 5.04 4.29 -6.98
CA PRO A 62 5.64 5.51 -7.49
C PRO A 62 6.93 5.26 -8.27
N ILE A 63 7.77 4.32 -7.82
CA ILE A 63 9.01 3.95 -8.51
C ILE A 63 8.69 3.32 -9.87
N PHE A 64 7.72 2.40 -9.90
CA PHE A 64 7.24 1.75 -11.12
C PHE A 64 6.72 2.78 -12.12
N PHE A 65 5.84 3.70 -11.69
CA PHE A 65 5.33 4.75 -12.56
C PHE A 65 6.43 5.71 -13.03
N ARG A 66 7.42 6.01 -12.18
CA ARG A 66 8.57 6.82 -12.57
C ARG A 66 9.41 6.16 -13.67
N VAL A 67 9.64 4.85 -13.60
CA VAL A 67 10.45 4.13 -14.61
C VAL A 67 9.67 3.74 -15.87
N THR A 68 8.34 3.78 -15.85
CA THR A 68 7.47 3.44 -17.00
C THR A 68 6.87 4.69 -17.64
N LEU A 69 5.82 5.26 -17.04
CA LEU A 69 5.01 6.35 -17.57
C LEU A 69 5.68 7.72 -17.43
N GLY A 70 6.30 7.98 -16.28
CA GLY A 70 6.90 9.26 -15.91
C GLY A 70 8.28 9.51 -16.51
N ARG A 71 8.87 8.53 -17.23
CA ARG A 71 10.27 8.59 -17.70
C ARG A 71 10.61 9.85 -18.50
N ARG A 72 9.65 10.38 -19.28
CA ARG A 72 9.83 11.57 -20.13
C ARG A 72 9.28 12.86 -19.52
N SER A 73 8.36 12.76 -18.57
CA SER A 73 7.72 13.92 -17.90
C SER A 73 8.37 14.27 -16.57
N PHE A 74 9.30 13.45 -16.08
CA PHE A 74 9.94 13.64 -14.79
C PHE A 74 10.93 14.81 -14.83
N VAL A 75 10.64 15.86 -14.07
CA VAL A 75 11.57 16.98 -13.84
C VAL A 75 12.55 16.55 -12.74
N PRO A 76 13.85 16.44 -13.05
CA PRO A 76 14.84 16.04 -12.07
C PRO A 76 15.05 17.11 -11.00
N GLY A 77 15.06 16.69 -9.73
CA GLY A 77 15.44 17.56 -8.61
C GLY A 77 16.95 17.81 -8.54
N PRO A 78 17.41 18.56 -7.50
CA PRO A 78 18.82 18.92 -7.32
C PRO A 78 19.78 17.73 -7.29
N PHE A 79 19.27 16.57 -6.85
CA PHE A 79 19.96 15.30 -6.94
C PHE A 79 19.29 14.38 -7.97
N ASN A 80 20.04 13.99 -9.00
CA ASN A 80 19.58 13.08 -10.04
C ASN A 80 20.68 12.10 -10.46
N MET A 81 20.38 10.80 -10.41
CA MET A 81 21.27 9.72 -10.87
C MET A 81 21.20 9.47 -12.39
N GLY A 82 20.45 10.29 -13.13
CA GLY A 82 20.34 10.20 -14.59
C GLY A 82 19.89 8.82 -15.05
N ARG A 83 20.64 8.20 -15.97
CA ARG A 83 20.34 6.86 -16.52
C ARG A 83 20.47 5.75 -15.47
N CYS A 84 21.36 5.88 -14.49
CA CYS A 84 21.53 4.88 -13.43
C CYS A 84 20.30 4.82 -12.52
N GLY A 85 19.62 5.95 -12.30
CA GLY A 85 18.39 5.98 -11.50
C GLY A 85 17.25 5.13 -12.07
N VAL A 86 17.24 4.95 -13.40
CA VAL A 86 16.27 4.09 -14.08
C VAL A 86 16.56 2.60 -13.84
N VAL A 87 17.84 2.20 -13.87
CA VAL A 87 18.26 0.82 -13.60
C VAL A 87 17.96 0.47 -12.15
N VAL A 88 18.33 1.34 -11.21
CA VAL A 88 18.03 1.18 -9.78
C VAL A 88 16.52 1.09 -9.54
N GLY A 89 15.72 1.89 -10.26
CA GLY A 89 14.27 1.80 -10.17
C GLY A 89 13.71 0.44 -10.62
N TRP A 90 14.23 -0.15 -11.70
CA TRP A 90 13.85 -1.52 -12.10
C TRP A 90 14.27 -2.58 -11.09
N ILE A 91 15.46 -2.46 -10.52
CA ILE A 91 15.93 -3.36 -9.46
C ILE A 91 14.99 -3.26 -8.24
N ALA A 92 14.61 -2.05 -7.84
CA ALA A 92 13.68 -1.82 -6.74
C ALA A 92 12.29 -2.42 -7.01
N VAL A 93 11.74 -2.25 -8.22
CA VAL A 93 10.45 -2.87 -8.61
C VAL A 93 10.55 -4.38 -8.57
N LEU A 94 11.61 -4.97 -9.14
CA LEU A 94 11.82 -6.42 -9.12
C LEU A 94 11.91 -6.92 -7.67
N TRP A 95 12.63 -6.21 -6.81
CA TRP A 95 12.76 -6.55 -5.40
C TRP A 95 11.43 -6.53 -4.66
N VAL A 96 10.58 -5.53 -4.91
CA VAL A 96 9.23 -5.46 -4.33
C VAL A 96 8.39 -6.67 -4.77
N VAL A 97 8.46 -7.07 -6.04
CA VAL A 97 7.77 -8.27 -6.55
C VAL A 97 8.31 -9.53 -5.87
N THR A 98 9.63 -9.68 -5.78
CA THR A 98 10.28 -10.82 -5.13
C THR A 98 9.87 -10.95 -3.66
N ILE A 99 9.94 -9.85 -2.89
CA ILE A 99 9.50 -9.82 -1.49
C ILE A 99 8.02 -10.17 -1.35
N SER A 100 7.18 -9.68 -2.25
CA SER A 100 5.74 -9.97 -2.22
C SER A 100 5.44 -11.46 -2.39
N VAL A 101 6.18 -12.13 -3.29
CA VAL A 101 6.09 -13.58 -3.47
C VAL A 101 6.62 -14.33 -2.25
N LEU A 102 7.78 -13.94 -1.72
CA LEU A 102 8.39 -14.59 -0.56
C LEU A 102 7.49 -14.52 0.69
N PHE A 103 6.89 -13.36 0.97
CA PHE A 103 5.95 -13.21 2.09
C PHE A 103 4.59 -13.87 1.85
N SER A 104 4.31 -14.33 0.63
CA SER A 104 3.10 -15.11 0.33
C SER A 104 3.30 -16.61 0.50
N LEU A 105 4.55 -17.07 0.67
CA LEU A 105 4.85 -18.49 0.87
C LEU A 105 4.54 -18.93 2.32
N PRO A 106 4.21 -20.22 2.52
CA PRO A 106 4.06 -20.78 3.86
C PRO A 106 5.42 -20.84 4.58
N VAL A 107 5.41 -20.45 5.85
CA VAL A 107 6.62 -20.41 6.70
C VAL A 107 6.97 -21.76 7.35
N SER A 108 6.04 -22.73 7.30
CA SER A 108 6.19 -24.03 7.94
C SER A 108 5.61 -25.17 7.09
N TYR A 109 6.17 -26.36 7.25
CA TYR A 109 5.72 -27.61 6.63
C TYR A 109 5.40 -28.63 7.74
N PRO A 110 4.31 -29.42 7.63
CA PRO A 110 3.37 -29.56 6.51
C PRO A 110 2.35 -28.41 6.38
N VAL A 111 1.94 -28.14 5.14
CA VAL A 111 0.91 -27.13 4.81
C VAL A 111 -0.48 -27.72 5.04
N THR A 112 -1.16 -27.27 6.10
CA THR A 112 -2.55 -27.58 6.43
C THR A 112 -3.38 -26.28 6.39
N SER A 113 -4.71 -26.38 6.50
CA SER A 113 -5.58 -25.20 6.61
C SER A 113 -5.24 -24.31 7.81
N GLU A 114 -4.59 -24.87 8.83
CA GLU A 114 -4.18 -24.14 10.03
C GLU A 114 -2.81 -23.47 9.86
N THR A 115 -1.94 -23.95 8.96
CA THR A 115 -0.58 -23.42 8.75
C THR A 115 -0.41 -22.64 7.44
N LEU A 116 -1.44 -22.65 6.57
CA LEU A 116 -1.43 -21.92 5.32
C LEU A 116 -1.34 -20.41 5.56
N ASN A 117 -0.40 -19.77 4.86
CA ASN A 117 -0.30 -18.33 4.85
C ASN A 117 -1.46 -17.73 4.03
N TYR A 118 -2.38 -17.03 4.68
CA TYR A 118 -3.56 -16.41 4.06
C TYR A 118 -3.27 -15.04 3.41
N THR A 119 -2.05 -14.52 3.53
CA THR A 119 -1.61 -13.24 2.93
C THR A 119 -1.94 -13.08 1.44
N PRO A 120 -1.62 -14.04 0.53
CA PRO A 120 -1.91 -13.86 -0.89
C PRO A 120 -3.41 -13.74 -1.20
N VAL A 121 -4.25 -14.46 -0.46
CA VAL A 121 -5.71 -14.39 -0.61
C VAL A 121 -6.23 -13.02 -0.19
N ALA A 122 -5.80 -12.54 0.99
CA ALA A 122 -6.18 -11.23 1.48
C ALA A 122 -5.69 -10.10 0.57
N MET A 123 -4.46 -10.20 0.08
CA MET A 123 -3.85 -9.19 -0.79
C MET A 123 -4.48 -9.16 -2.19
N GLY A 124 -4.78 -10.34 -2.75
CA GLY A 124 -5.55 -10.45 -4.00
C GLY A 124 -6.95 -9.85 -3.88
N GLY A 125 -7.65 -10.14 -2.78
CA GLY A 125 -8.95 -9.54 -2.48
C GLY A 125 -8.89 -8.02 -2.37
N LEU A 126 -7.90 -7.49 -1.65
CA LEU A 126 -7.69 -6.04 -1.53
C LEU A 126 -7.42 -5.39 -2.89
N LEU A 127 -6.53 -5.98 -3.70
CA LEU A 127 -6.23 -5.49 -5.05
C LEU A 127 -7.49 -5.46 -5.93
N ILE A 128 -8.29 -6.53 -5.92
CA ILE A 128 -9.56 -6.59 -6.66
C ILE A 128 -10.50 -5.49 -6.19
N LEU A 129 -10.66 -5.28 -4.88
CA LEU A 129 -11.51 -4.22 -4.34
C LEU A 129 -11.04 -2.83 -4.76
N THR A 130 -9.74 -2.55 -4.66
CA THR A 130 -9.16 -1.25 -5.04
C THR A 130 -9.31 -1.00 -6.54
N VAL A 131 -8.99 -1.98 -7.39
CA VAL A 131 -9.13 -1.86 -8.85
C VAL A 131 -10.60 -1.73 -9.24
N SER A 132 -11.50 -2.48 -8.61
CA SER A 132 -12.94 -2.37 -8.87
C SER A 132 -13.47 -0.99 -8.48
N TYR A 133 -13.08 -0.48 -7.31
CA TYR A 133 -13.43 0.89 -6.89
C TYR A 133 -12.90 1.95 -7.87
N TRP A 134 -11.68 1.76 -8.37
CA TRP A 134 -11.09 2.64 -9.37
C TRP A 134 -11.89 2.63 -10.68
N VAL A 135 -12.19 1.44 -11.22
CA VAL A 135 -12.90 1.26 -12.49
C VAL A 135 -14.35 1.76 -12.41
N LEU A 136 -15.03 1.50 -11.30
CA LEU A 136 -16.45 1.81 -11.13
C LEU A 136 -16.70 3.27 -10.73
N SER A 137 -15.82 3.88 -9.95
CA SER A 137 -16.05 5.22 -9.38
C SER A 137 -14.86 6.15 -9.58
N ALA A 138 -13.69 5.82 -9.01
CA ALA A 138 -12.62 6.81 -8.84
C ALA A 138 -12.09 7.40 -10.16
N ARG A 139 -12.06 6.62 -11.25
CA ARG A 139 -11.59 7.09 -12.56
C ARG A 139 -12.43 8.24 -13.15
N HIS A 140 -13.66 8.44 -12.68
CA HIS A 140 -14.59 9.43 -13.22
C HIS A 140 -14.48 10.80 -12.52
N TRP A 141 -13.90 10.86 -11.32
CA TRP A 141 -13.85 12.09 -10.51
C TRP A 141 -12.48 12.42 -9.94
N PHE A 142 -11.52 11.47 -9.94
CA PHE A 142 -10.18 11.71 -9.41
C PHE A 142 -9.32 12.48 -10.41
N ASN A 143 -9.06 13.76 -10.13
CA ASN A 143 -8.31 14.68 -10.99
C ASN A 143 -6.79 14.71 -10.72
N GLY A 144 -6.27 13.77 -9.91
CA GLY A 144 -4.86 13.76 -9.52
C GLY A 144 -4.53 14.76 -8.40
N PRO A 145 -3.25 14.82 -7.99
CA PRO A 145 -2.81 15.72 -6.93
C PRO A 145 -2.98 17.18 -7.35
N VAL A 146 -3.74 17.95 -6.58
CA VAL A 146 -3.94 19.38 -6.82
C VAL A 146 -2.68 20.12 -6.37
N THR A 147 -1.93 20.68 -7.32
CA THR A 147 -0.75 21.49 -7.02
C THR A 147 -1.17 22.80 -6.37
N ASN A 148 -0.91 22.94 -5.06
CA ASN A 148 -1.02 24.21 -4.32
C ASN A 148 0.23 25.08 -4.56
N ILE A 149 0.39 25.59 -5.78
CA ILE A 149 1.29 26.71 -6.09
C ILE A 149 0.48 27.92 -6.49
#